data_AF-A0A8T1TN79-F1
#
_entry.id   AF-A0A8T1TN79-F1
#
_cell.length_a   1.000
_cell.length_b   1.000
_cell.length_c   1.000
_cell.angle_alpha   90.00
_cell.angle_beta   90.00
_cell.angle_gamma   90.00
#
_symmetry.space_group_name_H-M   'P 1'
#
loop_
_entity.id
_entity.type
_entity.pdbx_description
1 polymer ?
#
loop_
_entity_poly.entity_id
_entity_poly.type
_entity_poly.pdbx_seq_one_letter_code
_entity_poly.pdbx_strand_id
1 'polypeptide(L)'
;GVFPALSECSNLQEILKLCIASLVLHHDYLRDTLPTSHPLLATYLFRQPDVLALLRLQLSTGGSAWMQTTGIPPHVELYKQLLQVQASIDKLPPVLIQGISNLIEEKVWLLETSLSIFSRPPSSPCWSE
;
A
#
# COMPACT_ATOMS: atom_id res chain seq x y z
N GLY A 1 -21.88 -23.03 -18.14
CA GLY A 1 -21.42 -21.73 -17.62
C GLY A 1 -19.99 -21.46 -18.06
N VAL A 2 -19.49 -20.23 -17.87
CA VAL A 2 -18.09 -19.87 -18.25
C VAL A 2 -17.06 -20.48 -17.29
N PHE A 3 -17.42 -20.65 -16.01
CA PHE A 3 -16.53 -21.18 -14.97
C PHE A 3 -17.19 -22.34 -14.17
N PRO A 4 -17.50 -23.48 -14.81
CA PRO A 4 -18.28 -24.54 -14.18
C PRO A 4 -17.58 -25.20 -12.99
N ALA A 5 -16.25 -25.32 -13.00
CA ALA A 5 -15.50 -25.90 -11.89
C ALA A 5 -15.39 -24.97 -10.67
N LEU A 6 -15.50 -23.65 -10.87
CA LEU A 6 -15.32 -22.65 -9.81
C LEU A 6 -16.66 -22.17 -9.23
N SER A 7 -17.79 -22.48 -9.87
CA SER A 7 -19.11 -22.07 -9.39
C SER A 7 -19.51 -22.73 -8.08
N GLU A 8 -18.88 -23.83 -7.70
CA GLU A 8 -19.14 -24.53 -6.43
C GLU A 8 -18.45 -23.84 -5.23
N CYS A 9 -17.45 -22.99 -5.50
CA CYS A 9 -16.72 -22.26 -4.48
C CYS A 9 -17.45 -20.96 -4.10
N SER A 10 -18.20 -20.98 -3.00
CA SER A 10 -19.01 -19.83 -2.52
C SER A 10 -18.17 -18.56 -2.28
N ASN A 11 -16.93 -18.71 -1.81
CA ASN A 11 -15.99 -17.62 -1.58
C ASN A 11 -15.52 -16.92 -2.86
N LEU A 12 -15.66 -17.56 -4.04
CA LEU A 12 -15.24 -16.99 -5.32
C LEU A 12 -16.39 -16.36 -6.09
N GLN A 13 -17.64 -16.49 -5.63
CA GLN A 13 -18.82 -16.03 -6.36
C GLN A 13 -18.75 -14.56 -6.79
N GLU A 14 -18.36 -13.67 -5.88
CA GLU A 14 -18.24 -12.23 -6.21
C GLU A 14 -17.11 -11.96 -7.21
N ILE A 15 -15.99 -12.66 -7.09
CA ILE A 15 -14.87 -12.54 -8.02
C ILE A 15 -15.28 -13.05 -9.41
N LEU A 16 -15.99 -14.17 -9.47
CA LEU A 16 -16.49 -14.73 -10.73
C LEU A 16 -17.50 -13.81 -11.41
N LYS A 17 -18.36 -13.11 -10.65
CA LYS A 17 -19.25 -12.06 -11.19
C LYS A 17 -18.44 -10.94 -11.83
N LEU A 18 -17.38 -10.46 -11.18
CA LEU A 18 -16.48 -9.45 -11.73
C LEU A 18 -15.75 -9.95 -12.99
N CYS A 19 -15.32 -11.21 -13.01
CA CYS A 19 -14.73 -11.82 -14.20
C CYS A 19 -15.72 -11.86 -15.38
N ILE A 20 -16.97 -12.27 -15.13
CA ILE A 20 -18.02 -12.27 -16.17
C ILE A 20 -18.29 -10.84 -16.65
N ALA A 21 -18.40 -9.88 -15.73
CA ALA A 21 -18.59 -8.46 -16.08
C ALA A 21 -17.45 -7.95 -16.96
N SER A 22 -16.20 -8.28 -16.65
CA SER A 22 -15.03 -7.93 -17.47
C SER A 22 -15.09 -8.57 -18.87
N LEU A 23 -15.47 -9.85 -18.96
CA LEU A 23 -15.65 -10.51 -20.25
C LEU A 23 -16.75 -9.87 -21.11
N VAL A 24 -17.87 -9.48 -20.49
CA VAL A 24 -18.99 -8.79 -21.16
C VAL A 24 -18.57 -7.40 -21.64
N LEU A 25 -17.86 -6.64 -20.80
CA LEU A 25 -17.35 -5.31 -21.11
C LEU A 25 -16.38 -5.34 -22.31
N HIS A 26 -15.49 -6.33 -22.36
CA HIS A 26 -14.47 -6.45 -23.40
C HIS A 26 -14.86 -7.42 -24.52
N HIS A 27 -16.12 -7.83 -24.62
CA HIS A 27 -16.58 -8.85 -25.56
C HIS A 27 -16.14 -8.56 -27.01
N ASP A 28 -16.39 -7.35 -27.50
CA ASP A 28 -16.14 -7.00 -28.91
C ASP A 28 -14.63 -6.97 -29.19
N TYR A 29 -13.85 -6.37 -28.30
CA TYR A 29 -12.38 -6.40 -28.36
C TYR A 29 -11.83 -7.83 -28.39
N LEU A 30 -12.31 -8.72 -27.51
CA LEU A 30 -11.85 -10.11 -27.45
C LEU A 30 -12.22 -10.88 -28.72
N ARG A 31 -13.39 -10.61 -29.29
CA ARG A 31 -13.84 -11.24 -30.53
C ARG A 31 -13.02 -10.80 -31.75
N ASP A 32 -12.58 -9.54 -31.77
CA ASP A 32 -11.77 -8.99 -32.87
C ASP A 32 -10.29 -9.38 -32.78
N THR A 33 -9.79 -9.63 -31.56
CA THR A 33 -8.36 -9.92 -31.32
C THR A 33 -8.04 -11.40 -31.22
N LEU A 34 -8.97 -12.25 -30.78
CA LEU A 34 -8.71 -13.67 -30.60
C LEU A 34 -8.93 -14.47 -31.90
N PRO A 35 -8.13 -15.51 -32.16
CA PRO A 35 -8.41 -16.45 -33.25
C PRO A 35 -9.80 -17.07 -33.12
N THR A 36 -10.45 -17.35 -34.24
CA THR A 36 -11.80 -17.97 -34.25
C THR A 36 -11.84 -19.35 -33.59
N SER A 37 -10.71 -20.06 -33.53
CA SER A 37 -10.56 -21.35 -32.84
C SER A 37 -10.31 -21.24 -31.34
N HIS A 38 -10.26 -20.03 -30.78
CA HIS A 38 -9.93 -19.84 -29.38
C HIS A 38 -11.03 -20.40 -28.46
N PRO A 39 -10.71 -21.25 -27.45
CA PRO A 39 -11.69 -21.92 -26.61
C PRO A 39 -12.67 -20.98 -25.88
N LEU A 40 -12.24 -19.75 -25.56
CA LEU A 40 -13.11 -18.74 -24.95
C LEU A 40 -14.32 -18.42 -25.83
N LEU A 41 -14.14 -18.34 -27.15
CA LEU A 41 -15.22 -18.04 -28.10
C LEU A 41 -16.21 -19.19 -28.25
N ALA A 42 -15.80 -20.42 -27.87
CA ALA A 42 -16.68 -21.58 -27.81
C ALA A 42 -17.55 -21.61 -26.54
N THR A 43 -17.29 -20.74 -25.56
CA THR A 43 -18.08 -20.68 -24.32
C THR A 43 -19.47 -20.09 -24.57
N TYR A 44 -20.42 -20.44 -23.69
CA TYR A 44 -21.82 -20.03 -23.81
C TYR A 44 -22.01 -18.50 -23.91
N LEU A 45 -21.16 -17.74 -23.22
CA LEU A 45 -21.22 -16.27 -23.21
C LEU A 45 -20.99 -15.65 -24.60
N PHE A 46 -20.06 -16.22 -25.38
CA PHE A 46 -19.69 -15.70 -26.70
C PHE A 46 -20.51 -16.31 -27.85
N ARG A 47 -21.21 -17.42 -27.59
CA ARG A 47 -22.08 -18.09 -28.57
C ARG A 47 -23.52 -17.58 -28.56
N GLN A 48 -24.04 -17.16 -27.41
CA GLN A 48 -25.44 -16.76 -27.27
C GLN A 48 -25.58 -15.23 -27.17
N PRO A 49 -25.96 -14.54 -28.27
CA PRO A 49 -26.05 -13.08 -28.28
C PRO A 49 -27.11 -12.53 -27.32
N ASP A 50 -28.20 -13.28 -27.08
CA ASP A 50 -29.26 -12.86 -26.14
C ASP A 50 -28.76 -12.74 -24.71
N VAL A 51 -27.90 -13.69 -24.30
CA VAL A 51 -27.32 -13.72 -22.96
C VAL A 51 -26.34 -12.57 -22.79
N LEU A 52 -25.52 -12.30 -23.81
CA LEU A 52 -24.64 -11.14 -23.83
C LEU A 52 -25.43 -9.83 -23.71
N ALA A 53 -26.52 -9.68 -24.47
CA ALA A 53 -27.38 -8.49 -24.43
C ALA A 53 -27.98 -8.29 -23.04
N LEU A 54 -28.48 -9.36 -22.41
CA LEU A 54 -29.02 -9.32 -21.05
C LEU A 54 -27.94 -8.95 -20.02
N LEU A 55 -26.75 -9.53 -20.11
CA LEU A 55 -25.65 -9.22 -19.21
C LEU A 55 -25.12 -7.79 -19.39
N ARG A 56 -25.12 -7.27 -20.61
CA ARG A 56 -24.77 -5.85 -20.89
C ARG A 56 -25.73 -4.89 -20.18
N LEU A 57 -27.02 -5.21 -20.13
CA LEU A 57 -28.01 -4.41 -19.39
C LEU A 57 -27.79 -4.44 -17.87
N GLN A 58 -27.17 -5.50 -17.34
CA GLN A 58 -26.85 -5.65 -15.92
C GLN A 58 -25.48 -5.07 -15.55
N LEU A 59 -24.68 -4.65 -16.54
CA LEU A 59 -23.33 -4.18 -16.34
C LEU A 59 -23.34 -2.77 -15.73
N SER A 60 -22.79 -2.63 -14.53
CA SER A 60 -22.55 -1.33 -13.91
C SER A 60 -21.13 -0.87 -14.25
N THR A 61 -20.98 0.12 -15.13
CA THR A 61 -19.69 0.70 -15.55
C THR A 61 -19.30 1.97 -14.78
N GLY A 62 -20.14 2.42 -13.85
CA GLY A 62 -19.88 3.60 -13.03
C GLY A 62 -18.70 3.39 -12.06
N GLY A 63 -17.92 4.44 -11.83
CA GLY A 63 -16.85 4.43 -10.83
C GLY A 63 -17.44 4.20 -9.43
N SER A 64 -16.95 3.17 -8.75
CA SER A 64 -17.30 2.94 -7.35
C SER A 64 -16.76 4.09 -6.51
N ALA A 65 -17.54 4.60 -5.55
CA ALA A 65 -17.03 5.56 -4.56
C ALA A 65 -15.81 5.01 -3.81
N TRP A 66 -15.70 3.68 -3.70
CA TRP A 66 -14.58 3.01 -3.04
C TRP A 66 -13.39 2.72 -3.97
N MET A 67 -13.60 2.60 -5.27
CA MET A 67 -12.53 2.26 -6.22
C MET A 67 -12.71 3.04 -7.53
N GLN A 68 -11.99 4.16 -7.61
CA GLN A 68 -11.91 4.98 -8.81
C GLN A 68 -10.84 4.44 -9.75
N THR A 69 -11.18 4.28 -11.01
CA THR A 69 -10.24 3.94 -12.08
C THR A 69 -9.32 5.14 -12.32
N THR A 70 -8.12 5.11 -11.74
CA THR A 70 -7.13 6.19 -11.89
C THR A 70 -6.36 6.10 -13.21
N GLY A 71 -6.40 4.95 -13.89
CA GLY A 71 -5.57 4.68 -15.07
C GLY A 71 -4.08 4.50 -14.75
N ILE A 72 -3.69 4.66 -13.49
CA ILE A 72 -2.31 4.55 -13.03
C ILE A 72 -2.06 3.11 -12.60
N PRO A 73 -1.07 2.41 -13.19
CA PRO A 73 -0.74 1.06 -12.77
C PRO A 73 -0.37 0.99 -11.28
N PRO A 74 -0.80 -0.05 -10.54
CA PRO A 74 -0.56 -0.16 -9.09
C PRO A 74 0.93 -0.05 -8.70
N HIS A 75 1.82 -0.55 -9.55
CA HIS A 75 3.26 -0.52 -9.29
C HIS A 75 3.84 0.89 -9.21
N VAL A 76 3.24 1.87 -9.89
CA VAL A 76 3.69 3.27 -9.85
C VAL A 76 3.48 3.85 -8.45
N GLU A 77 2.34 3.55 -7.84
CA GLU A 77 2.05 4.03 -6.49
C GLU A 77 2.91 3.31 -5.44
N LEU A 78 3.10 2.00 -5.60
CA LEU A 78 4.04 1.23 -4.77
C LEU A 78 5.47 1.79 -4.87
N TYR A 79 5.91 2.13 -6.07
CA TYR A 79 7.24 2.71 -6.28
C TYR A 79 7.40 4.07 -5.59
N LYS A 80 6.37 4.94 -5.63
CA LYS A 80 6.39 6.21 -4.88
C LYS A 80 6.49 5.97 -3.37
N GLN A 81 5.73 5.01 -2.84
CA GLN A 81 5.81 4.65 -1.42
C GLN A 81 7.21 4.17 -1.04
N LEU A 82 7.85 3.35 -1.89
CA LEU A 82 9.22 2.91 -1.67
C LEU A 82 10.22 4.07 -1.66
N LEU A 83 10.09 5.03 -2.58
CA LEU A 83 10.94 6.23 -2.59
C LEU A 83 10.77 7.06 -1.32
N GLN A 84 9.54 7.20 -0.81
CA GLN A 84 9.27 7.90 0.43
C GLN A 84 9.90 7.20 1.64
N VAL A 85 9.83 5.87 1.68
CA VAL A 85 10.49 5.06 2.71
C VAL A 85 12.00 5.23 2.64
N GLN A 86 12.60 5.14 1.44
CA GLN A 86 14.04 5.32 1.26
C GLN A 86 14.49 6.71 1.73
N ALA A 87 13.78 7.76 1.34
CA ALA A 87 14.10 9.13 1.78
C ALA A 87 14.00 9.31 3.30
N SER A 88 13.16 8.52 3.98
CA SER A 88 13.05 8.52 5.44
C SER A 88 14.23 7.78 6.09
N ILE A 89 14.67 6.68 5.48
CA ILE A 89 15.88 5.93 5.87
C ILE A 89 17.13 6.78 5.72
N ASP A 90 17.26 7.53 4.63
CA ASP A 90 18.44 8.38 4.40
C ASP A 90 18.54 9.53 5.41
N LYS A 91 17.42 9.95 6.02
CA LYS A 91 17.35 11.01 7.04
C LYS A 91 17.55 10.50 8.47
N LEU A 92 17.54 9.20 8.70
CA LEU A 92 17.73 8.60 10.04
C LEU A 92 19.13 8.85 10.64
N PRO A 93 20.25 8.70 9.91
CA PRO A 93 21.60 8.86 10.46
C PRO A 93 21.86 10.21 11.16
N PRO A 94 21.55 11.38 10.58
CA PRO A 94 21.82 12.66 11.26
C PRO A 94 20.98 12.84 12.52
N VAL A 95 19.74 12.34 12.55
CA VAL A 95 18.88 12.41 13.75
C VAL A 95 19.43 11.54 14.87
N LEU A 96 19.92 10.34 14.55
CA LEU A 96 20.54 9.43 15.52
C LEU A 96 21.85 10.00 16.07
N ILE A 97 22.71 10.54 15.20
CA ILE A 97 23.98 11.15 15.62
C ILE A 97 23.71 12.35 16.53
N GLN A 98 22.77 13.22 16.16
CA GLN A 98 22.39 14.35 17.02
C GLN A 98 21.85 13.89 18.38
N GLY A 99 21.01 12.86 18.40
CA GLY A 99 20.49 12.29 19.65
C GLY A 99 21.60 11.76 20.55
N ILE A 100 22.58 11.05 19.98
CA ILE A 100 23.73 10.52 20.72
C ILE A 100 24.63 11.66 21.23
N SER A 101 24.92 12.67 20.42
CA SER A 101 25.66 13.86 20.85
C SER A 101 25.01 14.54 22.04
N ASN A 102 23.70 14.79 21.97
CA ASN A 102 22.95 15.43 23.06
C ASN A 102 23.02 14.60 24.36
N LEU A 103 22.92 13.27 24.27
CA LEU A 103 23.03 12.39 25.43
C LEU A 103 24.43 12.41 26.05
N ILE A 104 25.48 12.44 25.22
CA ILE A 104 26.86 12.54 25.70
C ILE A 104 27.08 13.89 26.39
N GLU A 105 26.63 14.98 25.78
CA GLU A 105 26.75 16.33 26.35
C GLU A 105 26.04 16.44 27.70
N GLU A 106 24.81 15.91 27.83
CA GLU A 106 24.08 15.89 29.09
C GLU A 106 24.85 15.14 30.20
N LYS A 107 25.46 13.99 29.85
CA LYS A 107 26.25 13.19 30.81
C LYS A 107 27.54 13.89 31.23
N VAL A 108 28.21 14.58 30.31
CA VAL A 108 29.41 15.38 30.61
C VAL A 108 29.06 16.49 31.59
N TRP A 109 27.97 17.22 31.36
CA TRP A 109 27.48 18.26 32.26
C TRP A 109 27.19 17.74 33.68
N LEU A 110 26.57 16.56 33.80
CA LEU A 110 26.28 15.95 35.09
C LEU A 110 27.56 15.55 35.86
N LEU A 111 28.58 15.07 35.16
CA LEU A 111 29.86 14.71 35.77
C LEU A 111 30.64 15.95 36.21
N GLU A 112 30.71 17.00 35.39
CA GLU A 112 31.39 18.25 35.73
C GLU A 112 30.73 18.98 36.90
N THR A 113 29.39 18.98 36.95
CA THR A 113 28.62 19.53 38.08
C THR A 113 28.91 18.75 39.37
N SER A 114 28.96 17.42 39.28
CA SER A 114 29.24 16.54 40.42
C SER A 114 30.67 16.71 40.95
N LEU A 115 31.67 16.83 40.06
CA LEU A 115 33.05 17.13 40.43
C LEU A 115 33.20 18.51 41.06
N SER A 116 32.48 19.52 40.55
CA SER A 116 32.51 20.89 41.08
C SER A 116 31.89 21.01 42.47
N ILE A 117 30.85 20.21 42.77
CA ILE A 117 30.27 20.11 44.11
C ILE A 117 31.27 19.47 45.09
N PHE A 118 31.97 18.42 44.67
CA PHE A 118 32.95 17.72 45.51
C PHE A 118 34.25 18.52 45.74
N SER A 119 34.62 19.39 44.79
CA SER A 119 35.88 20.17 44.85
C SER A 119 35.76 21.50 45.61
N ARG A 120 34.56 21.89 46.09
CA ARG A 120 34.42 23.08 46.92
C ARG A 120 35.04 22.82 48.31
N PRO A 121 36.07 23.58 48.73
CA PRO A 121 36.57 23.44 50.09
C PRO A 121 35.47 23.85 51.09
N PRO A 122 35.37 23.18 52.25
CA PRO A 122 34.42 23.59 53.27
C PRO A 122 34.70 25.05 53.65
N SER A 123 33.69 25.90 53.54
CA SER A 123 33.78 27.28 54.01
C SER A 123 34.14 27.27 55.48
N SER A 124 35.31 27.84 55.83
CA SER A 124 35.76 27.99 57.20
C SER A 124 34.65 28.63 58.04
N PRO A 125 34.33 28.12 59.24
CA PRO A 125 33.39 28.79 60.12
C PRO A 125 34.02 30.10 60.59
N CYS A 126 33.41 31.25 60.26
CA CYS A 126 33.71 32.51 60.91
C CYS A 126 33.28 32.40 62.38
N TRP A 127 34.23 32.13 63.27
CA TRP A 127 34.11 32.50 64.67
C TRP A 127 34.64 33.92 64.79
N SER A 128 33.75 34.88 65.02
CA SER A 128 34.12 36.22 65.49
C SER A 128 33.72 36.32 66.96
N GLU A 129 34.72 36.61 67.79
CA GLU A 129 34.65 36.98 69.22
C GLU A 129 33.74 38.19 69.49
#